data_AF-A0A085W9A1-F1
#
_entry.id   AF-A0A085W9A1-F1
#
_cell.length_a   1.000
_cell.length_b   1.000
_cell.length_c   1.000
_cell.angle_alpha   90.00
_cell.angle_beta   90.00
_cell.angle_gamma   90.00
#
_symmetry.space_group_name_H-M   'P 1'
#
loop_
_entity.id
_entity.type
_entity.pdbx_description
1 polymer ?
#
loop_
_entity_poly.entity_id
_entity_poly.type
_entity_poly.pdbx_seq_one_letter_code
_entity_poly.pdbx_strand_id
1 'polypeptide(L)'
;MTEDEVENLSQATADALQKVDFDITRWKEVGALSPGVVALLYAWCNNEVYRNGISGWVSNGYTQHGEHRVLAALTRAHAGLDPDMASILLDTFHQVERCNGDPGALPRYLDALLWERPLRRVGFGLAVAARWDAEADPFTLVPQWPPPRSVLAPTEGPVRYPGVAVGLSERGAHLDIRMEDFGTFDFLNVRGAVVRGLWRAGATEEELERFLREADEDRNHLGEVCARWISFDGDGGDPARFQRIRDALHPPDPLLAWFPEVKQWFGLFSMPKDLIERVQQRMKDTNYQVLAQPTAELPEALRSALRWDPDAIGVLQGESLSPADGNVFELLLNAALTGHRVIVFGLSDAARQALQAHASRFQQVVNVAALA
;
A
#
# COMPACT_ATOMS: atom_id res chain seq x y z
N MET A 1 -4.00 -13.32 -6.41
CA MET A 1 -3.53 -14.07 -5.22
C MET A 1 -3.62 -13.15 -4.01
N THR A 2 -3.97 -13.64 -2.83
CA THR A 2 -4.04 -12.88 -1.56
C THR A 2 -2.66 -12.72 -0.90
N GLU A 3 -2.53 -11.84 0.10
CA GLU A 3 -1.31 -11.72 0.92
C GLU A 3 -0.92 -13.07 1.55
N ASP A 4 -1.91 -13.81 2.07
CA ASP A 4 -1.73 -15.16 2.60
C ASP A 4 -1.12 -16.10 1.54
N GLU A 5 -1.52 -15.98 0.27
CA GLU A 5 -0.95 -16.80 -0.80
C GLU A 5 0.50 -16.41 -1.12
N VAL A 6 0.89 -15.14 -0.94
CA VAL A 6 2.29 -14.70 -1.09
C VAL A 6 3.15 -15.18 0.07
N GLU A 7 2.65 -15.07 1.31
CA GLU A 7 3.35 -15.52 2.51
C GLU A 7 3.52 -17.05 2.51
N ASN A 8 2.48 -17.78 2.12
CA ASN A 8 2.54 -19.23 1.95
C ASN A 8 3.54 -19.64 0.85
N LEU A 9 3.61 -18.90 -0.27
CA LEU A 9 4.58 -19.17 -1.33
C LEU A 9 6.02 -18.85 -0.87
N SER A 10 6.20 -17.75 -0.14
CA SER A 10 7.45 -17.32 0.48
C SER A 10 7.97 -18.39 1.46
N GLN A 11 7.11 -18.89 2.34
CA GLN A 11 7.48 -19.92 3.30
C GLN A 11 7.74 -21.27 2.62
N ALA A 12 6.90 -21.67 1.65
CA ALA A 12 7.12 -22.89 0.88
C ALA A 12 8.44 -22.85 0.09
N THR A 13 8.84 -21.68 -0.42
CA THR A 13 10.12 -21.46 -1.09
C THR A 13 11.30 -21.58 -0.11
N ALA A 14 11.20 -20.97 1.08
CA ALA A 14 12.23 -21.08 2.12
C ALA A 14 12.39 -22.54 2.60
N ASP A 15 11.27 -23.24 2.81
CA ASP A 15 11.24 -24.65 3.19
C ASP A 15 11.80 -25.54 2.08
N ALA A 16 11.50 -25.26 0.81
CA ALA A 16 12.05 -25.97 -0.32
C ALA A 16 13.58 -25.80 -0.38
N LEU A 17 14.07 -24.57 -0.26
CA LEU A 17 15.52 -24.26 -0.24
C LEU A 17 16.24 -25.00 0.90
N GLN A 18 15.63 -25.08 2.09
CA GLN A 18 16.17 -25.85 3.22
C GLN A 18 16.12 -27.37 2.98
N LYS A 19 15.04 -27.89 2.40
CA LYS A 19 14.83 -29.34 2.21
C LYS A 19 15.78 -29.99 1.20
N VAL A 20 16.22 -29.26 0.18
CA VAL A 20 17.17 -29.80 -0.82
C VAL A 20 18.63 -29.73 -0.36
N ASP A 21 18.92 -29.24 0.85
CA ASP A 21 20.28 -28.95 1.32
C ASP A 21 21.10 -28.25 0.22
N PHE A 22 20.40 -27.40 -0.54
CA PHE A 22 20.89 -26.88 -1.80
C PHE A 22 21.77 -25.70 -1.45
N ASP A 23 23.05 -25.97 -1.36
CA ASP A 23 24.06 -24.93 -1.37
C ASP A 23 23.94 -24.17 -2.69
N ILE A 24 23.30 -23.00 -2.64
CA ILE A 24 23.12 -22.12 -3.80
C ILE A 24 24.47 -21.56 -4.28
N THR A 25 25.60 -21.88 -3.65
CA THR A 25 26.93 -21.63 -4.25
C THR A 25 27.35 -22.74 -5.20
N ARG A 26 26.76 -23.95 -5.10
CA ARG A 26 27.16 -25.14 -5.85
C ARG A 26 26.80 -25.06 -7.33
N TRP A 27 25.78 -24.31 -7.77
CA TRP A 27 25.53 -24.10 -9.22
C TRP A 27 26.72 -23.44 -9.92
N LYS A 28 27.56 -22.70 -9.18
CA LYS A 28 28.80 -22.10 -9.68
C LYS A 28 29.90 -23.15 -9.89
N GLU A 29 29.84 -24.28 -9.19
CA GLU A 29 30.78 -25.40 -9.33
C GLU A 29 30.35 -26.38 -10.43
N VAL A 30 29.04 -26.56 -10.66
CA VAL A 30 28.52 -27.53 -11.64
C VAL A 30 28.26 -26.91 -13.02
N GLY A 31 28.26 -25.58 -13.15
CA GLY A 31 28.15 -24.86 -14.43
C GLY A 31 26.75 -24.86 -15.07
N ALA A 32 25.83 -25.71 -14.61
CA ALA A 32 24.50 -25.87 -15.21
C ALA A 32 23.41 -25.20 -14.37
N LEU A 33 22.70 -24.22 -14.96
CA LEU A 33 21.42 -23.76 -14.45
C LEU A 33 20.33 -24.70 -14.98
N SER A 34 19.76 -25.55 -14.12
CA SER A 34 18.53 -26.26 -14.49
C SER A 34 17.31 -25.32 -14.37
N PRO A 35 16.18 -25.61 -15.02
CA PRO A 35 14.92 -24.89 -14.81
C PRO A 35 14.55 -24.73 -13.32
N GLY A 36 14.80 -25.76 -12.51
CA GLY A 36 14.57 -25.70 -11.06
C GLY A 36 15.47 -24.68 -10.35
N VAL A 37 16.74 -24.58 -10.73
CA VAL A 37 17.66 -23.57 -10.17
C VAL A 37 17.25 -22.16 -10.58
N VAL A 38 16.84 -21.96 -11.83
CA VAL A 38 16.32 -20.66 -12.30
C VAL A 38 15.08 -20.24 -11.50
N ALA A 39 14.14 -21.17 -11.29
CA ALA A 39 12.94 -20.91 -10.48
C ALA A 39 13.32 -20.50 -9.05
N LEU A 40 14.28 -21.20 -8.43
CA LEU A 40 14.76 -20.91 -7.07
C LEU A 40 15.46 -19.55 -6.97
N LEU A 41 16.26 -19.15 -7.96
CA LEU A 41 16.93 -17.84 -7.97
C LEU A 41 15.93 -16.69 -7.97
N TYR A 42 14.92 -16.75 -8.85
CA TYR A 42 13.84 -15.76 -8.85
C TYR A 42 12.99 -15.83 -7.59
N ALA A 43 12.64 -17.03 -7.11
CA ALA A 43 11.84 -17.19 -5.90
C ALA A 43 12.55 -16.65 -4.67
N TRP A 44 13.87 -16.86 -4.56
CA TRP A 44 14.70 -16.29 -3.50
C TRP A 44 14.75 -14.76 -3.57
N CYS A 45 15.06 -14.18 -4.73
CA CYS A 45 15.01 -12.72 -4.93
C CYS A 45 13.63 -12.15 -4.56
N ASN A 46 12.56 -12.80 -5.02
CA ASN A 46 11.19 -12.38 -4.71
C ASN A 46 10.89 -12.41 -3.22
N ASN A 47 11.32 -13.47 -2.53
CA ASN A 47 11.08 -13.68 -1.11
C ASN A 47 11.85 -12.66 -0.26
N GLU A 48 13.13 -12.48 -0.52
CA GLU A 48 13.95 -11.52 0.23
C GLU A 48 13.47 -10.08 0.04
N VAL A 49 13.14 -9.71 -1.19
CA VAL A 49 12.57 -8.38 -1.47
C VAL A 49 11.23 -8.19 -0.76
N TYR A 50 10.40 -9.22 -0.68
CA TYR A 50 9.13 -9.16 0.04
C TYR A 50 9.32 -9.00 1.55
N ARG A 51 10.21 -9.79 2.15
CA ARG A 51 10.42 -9.81 3.61
C ARG A 51 11.21 -8.60 4.11
N ASN A 52 12.25 -8.23 3.38
CA ASN A 52 13.32 -7.36 3.87
C ASN A 52 13.67 -6.21 2.90
N GLY A 53 12.91 -6.04 1.82
CA GLY A 53 13.26 -5.11 0.75
C GLY A 53 14.50 -5.53 -0.04
N ILE A 54 14.89 -4.68 -1.00
CA ILE A 54 16.06 -4.90 -1.84
C ILE A 54 17.35 -4.95 -1.03
N SER A 55 17.44 -4.14 0.02
CA SER A 55 18.59 -4.15 0.93
C SER A 55 18.71 -5.49 1.64
N GLY A 56 17.61 -6.16 1.99
CA GLY A 56 17.66 -7.50 2.57
C GLY A 56 18.18 -8.56 1.60
N TRP A 57 17.69 -8.53 0.35
CA TRP A 57 18.19 -9.40 -0.71
C TRP A 57 19.70 -9.23 -0.94
N VAL A 58 20.18 -7.99 -0.91
CA VAL A 58 21.60 -7.66 -1.09
C VAL A 58 22.45 -8.00 0.16
N SER A 59 21.92 -7.77 1.35
CA SER A 59 22.62 -8.00 2.62
C SER A 59 22.77 -9.47 2.98
N ASN A 60 21.85 -10.33 2.53
CA ASN A 60 21.89 -11.77 2.81
C ASN A 60 22.96 -12.53 2.01
N GLY A 61 24.00 -11.83 1.56
CA GLY A 61 25.32 -12.37 1.20
C GLY A 61 25.47 -12.80 -0.25
N TYR A 62 24.39 -13.15 -0.94
CA TYR A 62 24.52 -13.78 -2.25
C TYR A 62 24.72 -12.78 -3.41
N THR A 63 24.27 -11.53 -3.35
CA THR A 63 24.54 -10.55 -4.43
C THR A 63 26.03 -10.17 -4.54
N GLN A 64 26.81 -10.33 -3.46
CA GLN A 64 28.26 -10.08 -3.46
C GLN A 64 29.04 -11.04 -4.37
N HIS A 65 28.38 -12.08 -4.89
CA HIS A 65 29.00 -13.11 -5.71
C HIS A 65 28.52 -13.13 -7.17
N GLY A 66 27.84 -12.08 -7.65
CA GLY A 66 27.49 -11.89 -9.06
C GLY A 66 26.10 -12.40 -9.50
N GLU A 67 25.27 -12.85 -8.57
CA GLU A 67 23.93 -13.42 -8.78
C GLU A 67 23.00 -12.46 -9.53
N HIS A 68 23.08 -11.16 -9.21
CA HIS A 68 22.32 -10.11 -9.91
C HIS A 68 22.70 -10.01 -11.39
N ARG A 69 23.95 -10.32 -11.76
CA ARG A 69 24.37 -10.36 -13.17
C ARG A 69 23.77 -11.56 -13.90
N VAL A 70 23.69 -12.71 -13.24
CA VAL A 70 23.04 -13.90 -13.81
C VAL A 70 21.54 -13.67 -13.95
N LEU A 71 20.88 -13.15 -12.92
CA LEU A 71 19.46 -12.77 -13.00
C LEU A 71 19.21 -11.70 -14.06
N ALA A 72 20.10 -10.72 -14.22
CA ALA A 72 20.01 -9.74 -15.30
C ALA A 72 20.11 -10.39 -16.68
N ALA A 73 21.04 -11.34 -16.86
CA ALA A 73 21.21 -12.05 -18.11
C ALA A 73 20.01 -12.95 -18.46
N LEU A 74 19.49 -13.68 -17.48
CA LEU A 74 18.26 -14.48 -17.60
C LEU A 74 17.04 -13.61 -17.95
N THR A 75 16.88 -12.49 -17.22
CA THR A 75 15.80 -11.51 -17.42
C THR A 75 15.88 -10.92 -18.82
N ARG A 76 17.08 -10.59 -19.30
CA ARG A 76 17.28 -10.04 -20.64
C ARG A 76 16.91 -11.04 -21.73
N ALA A 77 17.38 -12.28 -21.61
CA ALA A 77 17.11 -13.35 -22.58
C ALA A 77 15.59 -13.61 -22.73
N HIS A 78 14.83 -13.38 -21.66
CA HIS A 78 13.40 -13.63 -21.59
C HIS A 78 12.55 -12.36 -21.47
N ALA A 79 13.10 -11.20 -21.85
CA ALA A 79 12.39 -9.92 -21.73
C ALA A 79 11.07 -9.90 -22.52
N GLY A 80 10.95 -10.71 -23.57
CA GLY A 80 9.71 -10.86 -24.34
C GLY A 80 8.53 -11.50 -23.58
N LEU A 81 8.77 -12.14 -22.42
CA LEU A 81 7.70 -12.74 -21.61
C LEU A 81 6.90 -11.69 -20.85
N ASP A 82 7.58 -10.68 -20.34
CA ASP A 82 6.99 -9.52 -19.70
C ASP A 82 7.98 -8.33 -19.80
N PRO A 83 7.88 -7.51 -20.85
CA PRO A 83 8.84 -6.44 -21.10
C PRO A 83 8.91 -5.40 -19.99
N ASP A 84 7.80 -5.15 -19.30
CA ASP A 84 7.73 -4.17 -18.23
C ASP A 84 8.41 -4.69 -16.97
N MET A 85 8.06 -5.91 -16.54
CA MET A 85 8.69 -6.53 -15.37
C MET A 85 10.18 -6.76 -15.60
N ALA A 86 10.55 -7.18 -16.81
CA ALA A 86 11.96 -7.33 -17.19
C ALA A 86 12.72 -6.00 -17.09
N SER A 87 12.11 -4.88 -17.49
CA SER A 87 12.77 -3.56 -17.39
C SER A 87 12.98 -3.11 -15.94
N ILE A 88 12.00 -3.35 -15.05
CA ILE A 88 12.11 -3.05 -13.62
C ILE A 88 13.22 -3.89 -12.98
N LEU A 89 13.24 -5.19 -13.26
CA LEU A 89 14.26 -6.10 -12.72
C LEU A 89 15.66 -5.76 -13.24
N LEU A 90 15.81 -5.46 -14.53
CA LEU A 90 17.09 -5.05 -15.11
C LEU A 90 17.62 -3.74 -14.51
N ASP A 91 16.74 -2.76 -14.26
CA ASP A 91 17.13 -1.52 -13.57
C ASP A 91 17.53 -1.80 -12.12
N THR A 92 16.76 -2.62 -11.41
CA THR A 92 17.10 -3.07 -10.05
C THR A 92 18.49 -3.70 -10.00
N PHE A 93 18.78 -4.66 -10.87
CA PHE A 93 20.07 -5.35 -10.91
C PHE A 93 21.21 -4.42 -11.34
N HIS A 94 20.94 -3.47 -12.23
CA HIS A 94 21.90 -2.45 -12.62
C HIS A 94 22.24 -1.51 -11.44
N GLN A 95 21.27 -1.13 -10.61
CA GLN A 95 21.54 -0.33 -9.42
C GLN A 95 22.35 -1.10 -8.37
N VAL A 96 22.05 -2.39 -8.16
CA VAL A 96 22.87 -3.27 -7.30
C VAL A 96 24.31 -3.35 -7.81
N GLU A 97 24.50 -3.47 -9.13
CA GLU A 97 25.83 -3.43 -9.76
C GLU A 97 26.52 -2.07 -9.54
N ARG A 98 25.84 -0.95 -9.78
CA ARG A 98 26.38 0.41 -9.61
C ARG A 98 26.80 0.71 -8.17
N CYS A 99 26.07 0.17 -7.21
CA CYS A 99 26.37 0.33 -5.78
C CYS A 99 27.36 -0.73 -5.26
N ASN A 100 27.96 -1.56 -6.13
CA ASN A 100 28.86 -2.67 -5.76
C ASN A 100 28.26 -3.61 -4.70
N GLY A 101 26.94 -3.80 -4.71
CA GLY A 101 26.24 -4.59 -3.71
C GLY A 101 26.26 -3.99 -2.29
N ASP A 102 26.50 -2.68 -2.14
CA ASP A 102 26.30 -1.97 -0.87
C ASP A 102 24.80 -1.74 -0.63
N PRO A 103 24.18 -2.44 0.34
CA PRO A 103 22.75 -2.31 0.61
C PRO A 103 22.34 -0.92 1.13
N GLY A 104 23.29 -0.16 1.72
CA GLY A 104 23.03 1.19 2.24
C GLY A 104 23.08 2.28 1.18
N ALA A 105 23.66 1.98 0.00
CA ALA A 105 23.74 2.90 -1.12
C ALA A 105 22.61 2.69 -2.15
N LEU A 106 21.72 1.72 -1.94
CA LEU A 106 20.62 1.44 -2.86
C LEU A 106 19.55 2.53 -2.80
N PRO A 107 19.04 2.99 -3.94
CA PRO A 107 17.91 3.92 -3.97
C PRO A 107 16.64 3.30 -3.37
N ARG A 108 15.92 4.07 -2.56
CA ARG A 108 14.69 3.65 -1.88
C ARG A 108 13.54 3.41 -2.87
N TYR A 109 13.58 4.05 -4.03
CA TYR A 109 12.55 3.85 -5.06
C TYR A 109 12.50 2.41 -5.60
N LEU A 110 13.60 1.65 -5.48
CA LEU A 110 13.62 0.25 -5.90
C LEU A 110 12.62 -0.58 -5.11
N ASP A 111 12.53 -0.37 -3.80
CA ASP A 111 11.54 -1.05 -2.97
C ASP A 111 10.12 -0.69 -3.40
N ALA A 112 9.85 0.58 -3.67
CA ALA A 112 8.53 1.01 -4.13
C ALA A 112 8.13 0.40 -5.48
N LEU A 113 9.08 0.26 -6.43
CA LEU A 113 8.85 -0.41 -7.72
C LEU A 113 8.60 -1.90 -7.55
N LEU A 114 9.39 -2.55 -6.72
CA LEU A 114 9.31 -3.99 -6.52
C LEU A 114 8.09 -4.39 -5.69
N TRP A 115 7.67 -3.57 -4.73
CA TRP A 115 6.47 -3.82 -3.94
C TRP A 115 5.16 -3.66 -4.72
N GLU A 116 5.13 -2.85 -5.79
CA GLU A 116 3.90 -2.64 -6.55
C GLU A 116 3.37 -3.97 -7.15
N ARG A 117 4.24 -4.93 -7.49
CA ARG A 117 3.82 -6.13 -8.23
C ARG A 117 4.52 -7.43 -7.81
N PRO A 118 4.38 -7.89 -6.55
CA PRO A 118 5.02 -9.11 -6.06
C PRO A 118 4.59 -10.34 -6.88
N LEU A 119 3.30 -10.46 -7.21
CA LEU A 119 2.75 -11.60 -7.94
C LEU A 119 3.21 -11.66 -9.40
N ARG A 120 3.24 -10.52 -10.08
CA ARG A 120 3.70 -10.45 -11.47
C ARG A 120 5.20 -10.77 -11.55
N ARG A 121 5.99 -10.35 -10.55
CA ARG A 121 7.40 -10.69 -10.42
C ARG A 121 7.62 -12.19 -10.23
N VAL A 122 6.81 -12.84 -9.38
CA VAL A 122 6.80 -14.30 -9.23
C VAL A 122 6.42 -14.99 -10.54
N GLY A 123 5.33 -14.55 -11.18
CA GLY A 123 4.87 -15.11 -12.46
C GLY A 123 5.91 -14.99 -13.57
N PHE A 124 6.61 -13.87 -13.64
CA PHE A 124 7.74 -13.68 -14.55
C PHE A 124 8.86 -14.70 -14.27
N GLY A 125 9.31 -14.82 -13.02
CA GLY A 125 10.37 -15.78 -12.66
C GLY A 125 10.04 -17.23 -13.00
N LEU A 126 8.80 -17.66 -12.76
CA LEU A 126 8.32 -18.99 -13.15
C LEU A 126 8.26 -19.16 -14.67
N ALA A 127 7.85 -18.12 -15.39
CA ALA A 127 7.79 -18.13 -16.86
C ALA A 127 9.18 -18.19 -17.51
N VAL A 128 10.19 -17.57 -16.90
CA VAL A 128 11.61 -17.67 -17.29
C VAL A 128 12.11 -19.09 -17.04
N ALA A 129 11.90 -19.62 -15.82
CA ALA A 129 12.31 -20.97 -15.47
C ALA A 129 11.73 -22.04 -16.41
N ALA A 130 10.44 -21.94 -16.73
CA ALA A 130 9.75 -22.90 -17.60
C ALA A 130 10.26 -22.88 -19.05
N ARG A 131 10.93 -21.82 -19.49
CA ARG A 131 11.46 -21.66 -20.86
C ARG A 131 12.98 -21.77 -20.93
N TRP A 132 13.64 -21.97 -19.78
CA TRP A 132 15.08 -22.05 -19.73
C TRP A 132 15.59 -23.32 -20.39
N ASP A 133 16.54 -23.15 -21.31
CA ASP A 133 17.27 -24.26 -21.91
C ASP A 133 18.35 -24.75 -20.93
N ALA A 134 18.18 -25.96 -20.42
CA ALA A 134 19.10 -26.56 -19.45
C ALA A 134 20.52 -26.77 -20.01
N GLU A 135 20.66 -26.77 -21.34
CA GLU A 135 21.94 -26.92 -22.03
C GLU A 135 22.63 -25.57 -22.32
N ALA A 136 21.96 -24.44 -22.04
CA ALA A 136 22.54 -23.12 -22.23
C ALA A 136 23.56 -22.79 -21.14
N ASP A 137 24.73 -22.25 -21.55
CA ASP A 137 25.74 -21.78 -20.61
C ASP A 137 25.36 -20.39 -20.05
N PRO A 138 24.99 -20.31 -18.76
CA PRO A 138 24.55 -19.06 -18.14
C PRO A 138 25.67 -18.02 -18.02
N PHE A 139 26.94 -18.43 -18.04
CA PHE A 139 28.10 -17.55 -17.92
C PHE A 139 28.52 -16.95 -19.26
N THR A 140 28.01 -17.49 -20.38
CA THR A 140 28.15 -16.86 -21.71
C THR A 140 27.12 -15.75 -21.94
N LEU A 141 26.09 -15.68 -21.10
CA LEU A 141 25.09 -14.62 -21.20
C LEU A 141 25.68 -13.31 -20.67
N VAL A 142 25.74 -12.30 -21.53
CA VAL A 142 26.20 -10.97 -21.16
C VAL A 142 25.03 -10.18 -20.58
N PRO A 143 25.11 -9.68 -19.33
CA PRO A 143 24.08 -8.79 -18.81
C PRO A 143 24.02 -7.54 -19.70
N GLN A 144 22.84 -7.24 -20.23
CA GLN A 144 22.57 -5.97 -20.89
C GLN A 144 21.65 -5.17 -19.99
N TRP A 145 22.19 -4.07 -19.47
CA TRP A 145 21.44 -3.11 -18.68
C TRP A 145 20.36 -2.45 -19.52
N PRO A 146 19.26 -2.00 -18.90
CA PRO A 146 18.11 -1.51 -19.66
C PRO A 146 18.49 -0.27 -20.48
N PRO A 147 17.88 -0.07 -21.67
CA PRO A 147 18.06 1.16 -22.41
C PRO A 147 17.54 2.36 -21.60
N PRO A 148 18.00 3.59 -21.89
CA PRO A 148 17.49 4.79 -21.24
C PRO A 148 15.96 4.84 -21.32
N ARG A 149 15.32 5.16 -20.19
CA ARG A 149 13.87 5.28 -20.06
C ARG A 149 13.35 6.43 -20.94
N SER A 150 12.04 6.47 -21.22
CA SER A 150 11.43 7.62 -21.91
C SER A 150 11.85 8.91 -21.21
N VAL A 151 12.22 9.96 -21.93
CA VAL A 151 12.65 11.23 -21.31
C VAL A 151 11.53 12.24 -21.48
N LEU A 152 10.49 12.13 -20.64
CA LEU A 152 9.48 13.18 -20.58
C LEU A 152 10.07 14.36 -19.82
N ALA A 153 9.99 15.56 -20.40
CA ALA A 153 10.42 16.76 -19.71
C ALA A 153 9.44 17.11 -18.59
N PRO A 154 9.91 17.40 -17.36
CA PRO A 154 9.06 17.92 -16.31
C PRO A 154 8.52 19.30 -16.71
N THR A 155 7.33 19.65 -16.24
CA THR A 155 6.70 20.95 -16.49
C THR A 155 6.72 21.83 -15.24
N GLU A 156 6.70 23.15 -15.44
CA GLU A 156 6.58 24.15 -14.36
C GLU A 156 5.12 24.36 -13.90
N GLY A 157 4.18 23.61 -14.47
CA GLY A 157 2.76 23.70 -14.16
C GLY A 157 2.38 23.06 -12.82
N PRO A 158 1.06 23.00 -12.50
CA PRO A 158 0.57 22.40 -11.26
C PRO A 158 0.77 20.89 -11.17
N VAL A 159 1.18 20.24 -12.27
CA VAL A 159 1.61 18.84 -12.33
C VAL A 159 3.00 18.79 -12.95
N ARG A 160 3.94 18.12 -12.29
CA ARG A 160 5.31 17.95 -12.81
C ARG A 160 5.34 17.10 -14.08
N TYR A 161 4.61 15.98 -14.10
CA TYR A 161 4.53 15.05 -15.23
C TYR A 161 3.07 14.84 -15.70
N PRO A 162 2.46 15.81 -16.40
CA PRO A 162 1.06 15.73 -16.82
C PRO A 162 0.78 14.64 -17.86
N GLY A 163 1.81 14.20 -18.60
CA GLY A 163 1.72 13.07 -19.55
C GLY A 163 1.77 11.69 -18.89
N VAL A 164 1.96 11.62 -17.57
CA VAL A 164 1.94 10.38 -16.79
C VAL A 164 0.60 10.28 -16.11
N ALA A 165 -0.16 9.22 -16.41
CA ALA A 165 -1.47 9.00 -15.84
C ALA A 165 -1.50 7.68 -15.07
N VAL A 166 -2.00 7.71 -13.83
CA VAL A 166 -2.30 6.53 -13.02
C VAL A 166 -3.80 6.45 -12.81
N GLY A 167 -4.38 5.30 -13.13
CA GLY A 167 -5.80 5.02 -12.98
C GLY A 167 -6.12 4.61 -11.55
N LEU A 168 -6.67 5.54 -10.75
CA LEU A 168 -7.13 5.25 -9.40
C LEU A 168 -8.63 4.92 -9.35
N SER A 169 -9.39 5.24 -10.40
CA SER A 169 -10.82 4.96 -10.49
C SER A 169 -11.19 4.21 -11.77
N GLU A 170 -12.46 3.82 -11.90
CA GLU A 170 -13.03 3.22 -13.12
C GLU A 170 -12.79 4.08 -14.38
N ARG A 171 -12.63 5.41 -14.24
CA ARG A 171 -12.30 6.28 -15.39
C ARG A 171 -10.91 6.03 -15.92
N GLY A 172 -9.97 5.72 -15.03
CA GLY A 172 -8.60 5.32 -15.35
C GLY A 172 -8.47 3.86 -15.77
N ALA A 173 -9.56 3.09 -15.87
CA ALA A 173 -9.55 1.68 -16.22
C ALA A 173 -9.09 1.37 -17.66
N HIS A 174 -8.59 2.36 -18.41
CA HIS A 174 -7.94 2.16 -19.70
C HIS A 174 -6.43 2.42 -19.64
N LEU A 175 -5.92 2.98 -18.55
CA LEU A 175 -4.52 3.37 -18.38
C LEU A 175 -3.60 2.17 -18.13
N ASP A 176 -2.31 2.32 -18.41
CA ASP A 176 -1.31 1.25 -18.23
C ASP A 176 -0.96 0.94 -16.77
N ILE A 177 -1.28 1.87 -15.86
CA ILE A 177 -1.08 1.75 -14.42
C ILE A 177 -2.45 1.96 -13.78
N ARG A 178 -3.01 0.92 -13.15
CA ARG A 178 -4.37 0.93 -12.57
C ARG A 178 -4.35 0.42 -11.15
N MET A 179 -5.25 0.93 -10.31
CA MET A 179 -5.38 0.49 -8.93
C MET A 179 -6.14 -0.83 -8.75
N GLU A 180 -6.99 -1.19 -9.71
CA GLU A 180 -7.75 -2.44 -9.70
C GLU A 180 -6.84 -3.68 -9.75
N ASP A 181 -5.58 -3.52 -10.16
CA ASP A 181 -4.54 -4.56 -10.06
C ASP A 181 -4.13 -4.84 -8.61
N PHE A 182 -4.48 -3.98 -7.65
CA PHE A 182 -4.19 -4.12 -6.22
C PHE A 182 -5.44 -4.54 -5.46
N GLY A 183 -5.33 -5.60 -4.66
CA GLY A 183 -6.46 -6.12 -3.88
C GLY A 183 -7.01 -5.14 -2.83
N THR A 184 -6.27 -4.09 -2.49
CA THR A 184 -6.60 -3.08 -1.48
C THR A 184 -6.00 -1.71 -1.82
N PHE A 185 -6.77 -0.64 -1.61
CA PHE A 185 -6.30 0.74 -1.64
C PHE A 185 -5.47 1.04 -0.37
N ASP A 186 -4.18 0.73 -0.43
CA ASP A 186 -3.17 1.00 0.61
C ASP A 186 -2.16 2.04 0.12
N PHE A 187 -1.67 2.88 1.04
CA PHE A 187 -0.57 3.83 0.90
C PHE A 187 0.61 3.25 0.08
N LEU A 188 1.03 2.01 0.36
CA LEU A 188 2.15 1.38 -0.33
C LEU A 188 1.87 1.15 -1.82
N ASN A 189 0.66 0.72 -2.17
CA ASN A 189 0.25 0.45 -3.54
C ASN A 189 0.15 1.75 -4.36
N VAL A 190 -0.45 2.80 -3.79
CA VAL A 190 -0.55 4.11 -4.45
C VAL A 190 0.84 4.71 -4.68
N ARG A 191 1.69 4.69 -3.65
CA ARG A 191 3.07 5.17 -3.75
C ARG A 191 3.86 4.41 -4.81
N GLY A 192 3.78 3.08 -4.82
CA GLY A 192 4.44 2.23 -5.82
C GLY A 192 3.96 2.52 -7.24
N ALA A 193 2.65 2.68 -7.45
CA ALA A 193 2.07 3.00 -8.75
C ALA A 193 2.56 4.36 -9.30
N VAL A 194 2.63 5.40 -8.45
CA VAL A 194 3.16 6.70 -8.85
C VAL A 194 4.66 6.64 -9.14
N VAL A 195 5.45 5.96 -8.30
CA VAL A 195 6.89 5.74 -8.56
C VAL A 195 7.08 5.04 -9.90
N ARG A 196 6.29 4.01 -10.22
CA ARG A 196 6.35 3.32 -11.51
C ARG A 196 6.02 4.24 -12.68
N GLY A 197 5.00 5.08 -12.54
CA GLY A 197 4.64 6.08 -13.55
C GLY A 197 5.77 7.07 -13.82
N LEU A 198 6.32 7.66 -12.76
CA LEU A 198 7.45 8.59 -12.82
C LEU A 198 8.71 7.91 -13.38
N TRP A 199 8.98 6.67 -12.94
CA TRP A 199 10.11 5.90 -13.42
C TRP A 199 10.01 5.62 -14.92
N ARG A 200 8.84 5.18 -15.42
CA ARG A 200 8.59 4.97 -16.85
C ARG A 200 8.76 6.25 -17.67
N ALA A 201 8.39 7.39 -17.08
CA ALA A 201 8.52 8.72 -17.67
C ALA A 201 9.94 9.28 -17.69
N GLY A 202 10.90 8.56 -17.08
CA GLY A 202 12.31 8.96 -17.00
C GLY A 202 12.62 9.97 -15.92
N ALA A 203 11.77 10.11 -14.90
CA ALA A 203 12.11 10.90 -13.72
C ALA A 203 13.46 10.45 -13.15
N THR A 204 14.28 11.41 -12.74
CA THR A 204 15.62 11.13 -12.23
C THR A 204 15.56 10.42 -10.88
N GLU A 205 16.67 9.80 -10.47
CA GLU A 205 16.76 9.16 -9.15
C GLU A 205 16.44 10.18 -8.04
N GLU A 206 16.95 11.41 -8.15
CA GLU A 206 16.68 12.49 -7.19
C GLU A 206 15.20 12.89 -7.13
N GLU A 207 14.50 12.84 -8.26
CA GLU A 207 13.08 13.14 -8.35
C GLU A 207 12.23 12.03 -7.74
N LEU A 208 12.56 10.76 -8.02
CA LEU A 208 11.90 9.62 -7.40
C LEU A 208 12.08 9.64 -5.88
N GLU A 209 13.30 9.89 -5.40
CA GLU A 209 13.59 10.03 -3.97
C GLU A 209 12.89 11.24 -3.35
N ARG A 210 12.77 12.34 -4.08
CA ARG A 210 12.02 13.52 -3.61
C ARG A 210 10.54 13.21 -3.46
N PHE A 211 9.93 12.55 -4.43
CA PHE A 211 8.52 12.12 -4.32
C PHE A 211 8.31 11.23 -3.09
N LEU A 212 9.19 10.24 -2.88
CA LEU A 212 9.10 9.34 -1.72
C LEU A 212 9.19 10.07 -0.39
N ARG A 213 10.10 11.04 -0.25
CA ARG A 213 10.17 11.89 0.95
C ARG A 213 8.87 12.68 1.17
N GLU A 214 8.37 13.35 0.13
CA GLU A 214 7.10 14.11 0.22
C GLU A 214 5.92 13.20 0.60
N ALA A 215 5.86 11.97 0.08
CA ALA A 215 4.81 11.00 0.38
C ALA A 215 4.90 10.44 1.81
N ASP A 216 6.12 10.21 2.31
CA ASP A 216 6.34 9.71 3.67
C ASP A 216 6.07 10.79 4.74
N GLU A 217 6.42 12.05 4.46
CA GLU A 217 6.20 13.19 5.36
C GLU A 217 4.71 13.55 5.49
N ASP A 218 3.92 13.33 4.44
CA ASP A 218 2.52 13.75 4.40
C ASP A 218 1.55 12.61 4.03
N ARG A 219 1.56 11.55 4.85
CA ARG A 219 0.72 10.36 4.63
C ARG A 219 -0.77 10.67 4.54
N ASN A 220 -1.24 11.65 5.30
CA ASN A 220 -2.64 12.06 5.33
C ASN A 220 -3.06 12.89 4.11
N HIS A 221 -2.11 13.43 3.35
CA HIS A 221 -2.36 14.15 2.10
C HIS A 221 -1.63 13.50 0.92
N LEU A 222 -1.42 12.17 0.95
CA LEU A 222 -0.78 11.41 -0.13
C LEU A 222 -1.37 11.74 -1.51
N GLY A 223 -2.69 11.94 -1.59
CA GLY A 223 -3.37 12.35 -2.81
C GLY A 223 -2.92 13.67 -3.37
N GLU A 224 -2.70 14.65 -2.49
CA GLU A 224 -2.21 15.96 -2.89
C GLU A 224 -0.76 15.90 -3.32
N VAL A 225 0.05 15.11 -2.62
CA VAL A 225 1.44 14.82 -3.03
C VAL A 225 1.44 14.23 -4.43
N CYS A 226 0.80 13.09 -4.64
CA CYS A 226 0.75 12.41 -5.94
C CYS A 226 0.20 13.31 -7.05
N ALA A 227 -0.81 14.15 -6.74
CA ALA A 227 -1.42 15.06 -7.71
C ALA A 227 -0.45 16.11 -8.23
N ARG A 228 0.53 16.55 -7.43
CA ARG A 228 1.58 17.48 -7.90
C ARG A 228 2.55 16.83 -8.86
N TRP A 229 2.66 15.50 -8.83
CA TRP A 229 3.64 14.76 -9.61
C TRP A 229 3.07 14.23 -10.92
N ILE A 230 1.86 13.67 -10.92
CA ILE A 230 1.27 12.99 -12.08
C ILE A 230 -0.19 13.41 -12.33
N SER A 231 -0.72 13.06 -13.51
CA SER A 231 -2.16 13.10 -13.79
C SER A 231 -2.85 11.86 -13.21
N PHE A 232 -4.11 12.02 -12.79
CA PHE A 232 -4.94 10.93 -12.31
C PHE A 232 -6.08 10.67 -13.26
N ASP A 233 -6.31 9.39 -13.56
CA ASP A 233 -7.35 8.95 -14.51
C ASP A 233 -7.32 9.67 -15.88
N GLY A 234 -6.14 10.21 -16.27
CA GLY A 234 -5.94 10.92 -17.54
C GLY A 234 -6.56 12.33 -17.58
N ASP A 235 -6.82 12.94 -16.42
CA ASP A 235 -7.47 14.26 -16.31
C ASP A 235 -6.62 15.47 -16.76
N GLY A 236 -5.35 15.26 -17.10
CA GLY A 236 -4.44 16.30 -17.58
C GLY A 236 -3.99 17.32 -16.52
N GLY A 237 -4.35 17.15 -15.25
CA GLY A 237 -3.79 17.98 -14.17
C GLY A 237 -4.51 19.31 -13.87
N ASP A 238 -5.84 19.33 -13.79
CA ASP A 238 -6.64 20.50 -13.37
C ASP A 238 -6.64 20.72 -11.83
N PRO A 239 -6.50 21.96 -11.30
CA PRO A 239 -6.64 22.28 -9.87
C PRO A 239 -7.89 21.77 -9.14
N ALA A 240 -9.04 21.57 -9.80
CA ALA A 240 -10.24 21.00 -9.16
C ALA A 240 -10.08 19.49 -8.81
N ARG A 241 -8.95 18.86 -9.15
CA ARG A 241 -8.68 17.42 -8.97
C ARG A 241 -8.33 17.02 -7.54
N PHE A 242 -7.71 17.88 -6.75
CA PHE A 242 -7.17 17.53 -5.43
C PHE A 242 -8.23 16.93 -4.51
N GLN A 243 -9.42 17.54 -4.50
CA GLN A 243 -10.55 17.06 -3.73
C GLN A 243 -11.04 15.68 -4.21
N ARG A 244 -11.08 15.43 -5.52
CA ARG A 244 -11.50 14.14 -6.09
C ARG A 244 -10.53 13.02 -5.75
N ILE A 245 -9.23 13.31 -5.76
CA ILE A 245 -8.19 12.33 -5.41
C ILE A 245 -8.19 12.07 -3.91
N ARG A 246 -8.35 13.13 -3.09
CA ARG A 246 -8.56 12.98 -1.66
C ARG A 246 -9.78 12.09 -1.37
N ASP A 247 -10.89 12.33 -2.06
CA ASP A 247 -12.11 11.55 -1.91
C ASP A 247 -11.99 10.14 -2.53
N ALA A 248 -11.04 9.89 -3.44
CA ALA A 248 -10.76 8.54 -3.94
C ALA A 248 -9.86 7.75 -2.99
N LEU A 249 -8.86 8.41 -2.39
CA LEU A 249 -7.91 7.80 -1.45
C LEU A 249 -8.48 7.67 -0.03
N HIS A 250 -9.37 8.59 0.33
CA HIS A 250 -10.10 8.62 1.57
C HIS A 250 -11.58 8.83 1.23
N PRO A 251 -12.27 7.79 0.69
CA PRO A 251 -13.68 7.88 0.40
C PRO A 251 -14.42 8.43 1.62
N PRO A 252 -15.17 9.53 1.46
CA PRO A 252 -15.94 10.08 2.57
C PRO A 252 -16.79 8.94 3.11
N ASP A 253 -16.83 8.82 4.44
CA ASP A 253 -17.61 7.76 5.09
C ASP A 253 -19.01 7.71 4.44
N PRO A 254 -19.52 6.53 4.03
CA PRO A 254 -20.83 6.43 3.41
C PRO A 254 -21.94 7.15 4.18
N LEU A 255 -21.82 7.24 5.52
CA LEU A 255 -22.72 8.04 6.36
C LEU A 255 -22.67 9.53 6.01
N LEU A 256 -21.50 10.12 5.73
CA LEU A 256 -21.40 11.51 5.29
C LEU A 256 -22.02 11.74 3.92
N ALA A 257 -21.94 10.75 3.02
CA ALA A 257 -22.61 10.83 1.73
C ALA A 257 -24.15 10.74 1.88
N TRP A 258 -24.64 9.91 2.80
CA TRP A 258 -26.08 9.77 3.06
C TRP A 258 -26.65 10.91 3.93
N PHE A 259 -25.81 11.58 4.71
CA PHE A 259 -26.15 12.62 5.68
C PHE A 259 -25.10 13.75 5.65
N PRO A 260 -25.07 14.59 4.60
CA PRO A 260 -24.07 15.65 4.42
C PRO A 260 -24.13 16.74 5.51
N GLU A 261 -25.24 16.85 6.23
CA GLU A 261 -25.41 17.72 7.40
C GLU A 261 -24.62 17.25 8.65
N VAL A 262 -24.05 16.04 8.63
CA VAL A 262 -23.39 15.42 9.78
C VAL A 262 -21.90 15.77 9.81
N LYS A 263 -21.42 16.09 11.01
CA LYS A 263 -19.99 16.27 11.26
C LYS A 263 -19.38 14.97 11.78
N GLN A 264 -18.29 14.52 11.15
CA GLN A 264 -17.47 13.39 11.61
C GLN A 264 -16.36 13.87 12.54
N TRP A 265 -16.13 13.13 13.62
CA TRP A 265 -14.97 13.24 14.50
C TRP A 265 -14.32 11.87 14.64
N PHE A 266 -13.29 11.56 13.85
CA PHE A 266 -12.51 10.32 14.00
C PHE A 266 -13.36 9.03 13.94
N GLY A 267 -14.37 8.99 13.05
CA GLY A 267 -15.29 7.84 12.97
C GLY A 267 -16.47 7.92 13.94
N LEU A 268 -16.54 8.96 14.78
CA LEU A 268 -17.69 9.29 15.61
C LEU A 268 -18.59 10.32 14.92
N PHE A 269 -19.88 10.05 14.86
CA PHE A 269 -20.92 10.86 14.22
C PHE A 269 -21.95 11.27 15.25
N SER A 270 -22.21 12.57 15.39
CA SER A 270 -23.31 13.08 16.20
C SER A 270 -24.50 13.40 15.30
N MET A 271 -25.64 12.76 15.56
CA MET A 271 -26.85 12.90 14.74
C MET A 271 -28.07 13.27 15.58
N PRO A 272 -29.05 14.01 15.04
CA PRO A 272 -30.32 14.22 15.72
C PRO A 272 -31.20 12.95 15.67
N LYS A 273 -32.10 12.82 16.66
CA LYS A 273 -32.87 11.58 16.88
C LYS A 273 -33.86 11.23 15.78
N ASP A 274 -34.37 12.23 15.08
CA ASP A 274 -35.30 12.07 13.96
C ASP A 274 -34.66 11.33 12.78
N LEU A 275 -33.33 11.19 12.75
CA LEU A 275 -32.61 10.41 11.74
C LEU A 275 -32.43 8.92 12.10
N ILE A 276 -32.80 8.47 13.30
CA ILE A 276 -32.56 7.08 13.77
C ILE A 276 -33.08 6.05 12.77
N GLU A 277 -34.36 6.15 12.39
CA GLU A 277 -34.99 5.18 11.48
C GLU A 277 -34.33 5.18 10.10
N ARG A 278 -33.98 6.37 9.59
CA ARG A 278 -33.34 6.53 8.29
C ARG A 278 -31.92 5.95 8.28
N VAL A 279 -31.15 6.12 9.36
CA VAL A 279 -29.80 5.54 9.51
C VAL A 279 -29.91 4.02 9.63
N GLN A 280 -30.78 3.52 10.50
CA GLN A 280 -31.02 2.08 10.67
C GLN A 280 -31.37 1.41 9.34
N GLN A 281 -32.25 2.02 8.55
CA GLN A 281 -32.65 1.50 7.24
C GLN A 281 -31.49 1.45 6.24
N ARG A 282 -30.57 2.41 6.29
CA ARG A 282 -29.37 2.47 5.42
C ARG A 282 -28.28 1.49 5.85
N MET A 283 -28.19 1.22 7.14
CA MET A 283 -27.21 0.31 7.74
C MET A 283 -27.68 -1.15 7.80
N LYS A 284 -28.84 -1.46 7.21
CA LYS A 284 -29.44 -2.81 7.25
C LYS A 284 -28.53 -3.93 6.71
N ASP A 285 -27.66 -3.59 5.77
CA ASP A 285 -26.75 -4.53 5.10
C ASP A 285 -25.33 -4.49 5.71
N THR A 286 -25.14 -3.74 6.81
CA THR A 286 -23.89 -3.56 7.55
C THR A 286 -23.97 -4.31 8.88
N ASN A 287 -22.85 -4.79 9.45
CA ASN A 287 -22.84 -5.34 10.82
C ASN A 287 -23.03 -4.22 11.86
N TYR A 288 -24.27 -3.75 11.98
CA TYR A 288 -24.65 -2.58 12.77
C TYR A 288 -25.28 -2.99 14.10
N GLN A 289 -24.64 -2.60 15.20
CA GLN A 289 -25.15 -2.85 16.55
C GLN A 289 -25.81 -1.61 17.14
N VAL A 290 -27.00 -1.80 17.71
CA VAL A 290 -27.80 -0.72 18.29
C VAL A 290 -27.77 -0.82 19.81
N LEU A 291 -27.29 0.24 20.45
CA LEU A 291 -27.24 0.40 21.89
C LEU A 291 -28.36 1.35 22.33
N ALA A 292 -29.38 0.76 22.95
CA ALA A 292 -30.53 1.48 23.51
C ALA A 292 -30.48 1.57 25.04
N GLN A 293 -29.39 1.12 25.67
CA GLN A 293 -29.25 1.06 27.11
C GLN A 293 -29.12 2.48 27.72
N PRO A 294 -29.59 2.68 28.97
CA PRO A 294 -29.33 3.90 29.73
C PRO A 294 -27.83 4.14 29.97
N THR A 295 -27.44 5.38 30.25
CA THR A 295 -26.03 5.80 30.46
C THR A 295 -25.25 4.91 31.43
N ALA A 296 -25.88 4.48 32.53
CA ALA A 296 -25.23 3.66 33.55
C ALA A 296 -24.78 2.27 33.04
N GLU A 297 -25.53 1.70 32.08
CA GLU A 297 -25.27 0.37 31.51
C GLU A 297 -24.50 0.43 30.19
N LEU A 298 -24.43 1.63 29.59
CA LEU A 298 -23.80 1.85 28.30
C LEU A 298 -22.31 1.44 28.24
N PRO A 299 -21.46 1.64 29.26
CA PRO A 299 -20.08 1.15 29.23
C PRO A 299 -19.97 -0.36 29.03
N GLU A 300 -20.82 -1.13 29.69
CA GLU A 300 -20.81 -2.60 29.60
C GLU A 300 -21.38 -3.06 28.26
N ALA A 301 -22.50 -2.46 27.84
CA ALA A 301 -23.11 -2.72 26.54
C ALA A 301 -22.15 -2.42 25.38
N LEU A 302 -21.41 -1.31 25.46
CA LEU A 302 -20.43 -0.91 24.45
C LEU A 302 -19.24 -1.88 24.41
N ARG A 303 -18.69 -2.29 25.56
CA ARG A 303 -17.63 -3.32 25.60
C ARG A 303 -18.11 -4.66 25.05
N SER A 304 -19.34 -5.04 25.33
CA SER A 304 -19.94 -6.26 24.81
C SER A 304 -20.09 -6.17 23.28
N ALA A 305 -20.63 -5.06 22.77
CA ALA A 305 -20.77 -4.82 21.34
C ALA A 305 -19.42 -4.88 20.61
N LEU A 306 -18.37 -4.27 21.16
CA LEU A 306 -17.03 -4.31 20.56
C LEU A 306 -16.46 -5.72 20.40
N ARG A 307 -16.84 -6.68 21.27
CA ARG A 307 -16.41 -8.09 21.12
C ARG A 307 -17.05 -8.79 19.93
N TRP A 308 -18.16 -8.28 19.42
CA TRP A 308 -18.82 -8.78 18.21
C TRP A 308 -18.25 -8.19 16.92
N ASP A 309 -17.23 -7.33 17.04
CA ASP A 309 -16.55 -6.67 15.93
C ASP A 309 -17.51 -6.01 14.91
N PRO A 310 -18.41 -5.13 15.35
CA PRO A 310 -19.37 -4.50 14.46
C PRO A 310 -18.69 -3.45 13.57
N ASP A 311 -19.10 -3.37 12.31
CA ASP A 311 -18.67 -2.29 11.41
C ASP A 311 -19.15 -0.92 11.92
N ALA A 312 -20.26 -0.91 12.66
CA ALA A 312 -20.87 0.31 13.19
C ALA A 312 -21.68 0.07 14.49
N ILE A 313 -21.69 1.08 15.36
CA ILE A 313 -22.39 1.08 16.66
C ILE A 313 -23.27 2.34 16.74
N GLY A 314 -24.56 2.17 17.01
CA GLY A 314 -25.52 3.25 17.19
C GLY A 314 -25.96 3.42 18.64
N VAL A 315 -25.60 4.53 19.29
CA VAL A 315 -26.07 4.89 20.63
C VAL A 315 -27.34 5.72 20.52
N LEU A 316 -28.49 5.11 20.80
CA LEU A 316 -29.81 5.74 20.58
C LEU A 316 -30.19 6.79 21.64
N GLN A 317 -29.62 6.69 22.83
CA GLN A 317 -29.92 7.56 23.97
C GLN A 317 -28.79 8.57 24.24
N GLY A 318 -28.24 9.21 23.22
CA GLY A 318 -27.13 10.17 23.42
C GLY A 318 -27.50 11.40 24.24
N GLU A 319 -28.79 11.74 24.35
CA GLU A 319 -29.29 12.84 25.18
C GLU A 319 -29.14 12.60 26.69
N SER A 320 -29.04 11.33 27.10
CA SER A 320 -28.82 10.97 28.50
C SER A 320 -27.34 11.06 28.90
N LEU A 321 -26.44 11.30 27.93
CA LEU A 321 -25.04 11.57 28.16
C LEU A 321 -24.85 13.02 28.62
N SER A 322 -23.98 13.18 29.60
CA SER A 322 -23.62 14.43 30.24
C SER A 322 -22.10 14.61 30.27
N PRO A 323 -21.60 15.83 30.56
CA PRO A 323 -20.16 16.04 30.75
C PRO A 323 -19.51 15.18 31.85
N ALA A 324 -20.29 14.60 32.76
CA ALA A 324 -19.78 13.71 33.82
C ALA A 324 -19.46 12.29 33.32
N ASP A 325 -19.97 11.90 32.15
CA ASP A 325 -19.86 10.54 31.60
C ASP A 325 -18.56 10.35 30.80
N GLY A 326 -17.45 10.90 31.30
CA GLY A 326 -16.16 10.91 30.61
C GLY A 326 -15.65 9.51 30.24
N ASN A 327 -15.92 8.50 31.07
CA ASN A 327 -15.57 7.10 30.81
C ASN A 327 -16.31 6.52 29.58
N VAL A 328 -17.56 6.92 29.35
CA VAL A 328 -18.32 6.55 28.15
C VAL A 328 -17.70 7.22 26.93
N PHE A 329 -17.39 8.52 27.02
CA PHE A 329 -16.76 9.25 25.91
C PHE A 329 -15.42 8.65 25.51
N GLU A 330 -14.58 8.25 26.46
CA GLU A 330 -13.31 7.57 26.17
C GLU A 330 -13.53 6.22 25.47
N LEU A 331 -14.50 5.42 25.89
CA LEU A 331 -14.81 4.15 25.22
C LEU A 331 -15.35 4.36 23.80
N LEU A 332 -16.21 5.36 23.58
CA LEU A 332 -16.72 5.71 22.25
C LEU A 332 -15.58 6.18 21.32
N LEU A 333 -14.64 6.97 21.84
CA LEU A 333 -13.47 7.40 21.07
C LEU A 333 -12.53 6.23 20.76
N ASN A 334 -12.28 5.34 21.72
CA ASN A 334 -11.47 4.14 21.50
C ASN A 334 -12.09 3.23 20.43
N ALA A 335 -13.40 2.99 20.50
CA ALA A 335 -14.12 2.24 19.46
C ALA A 335 -13.94 2.87 18.07
N ALA A 336 -14.03 4.19 17.98
CA ALA A 336 -13.86 4.90 16.72
C ALA A 336 -12.42 4.78 16.18
N LEU A 337 -11.42 4.82 17.06
CA LEU A 337 -10.01 4.64 16.71
C LEU A 337 -9.65 3.22 16.28
N THR A 338 -10.34 2.21 16.80
CA THR A 338 -10.14 0.81 16.37
C THR A 338 -10.92 0.45 15.11
N GLY A 339 -11.45 1.44 14.38
CA GLY A 339 -12.04 1.26 13.05
C GLY A 339 -13.56 1.12 13.03
N HIS A 340 -14.25 1.21 14.18
CA HIS A 340 -15.71 1.12 14.22
C HIS A 340 -16.37 2.47 13.95
N ARG A 341 -17.46 2.51 13.18
CA ARG A 341 -18.28 3.73 13.05
C ARG A 341 -19.17 3.92 14.26
N VAL A 342 -18.98 4.99 15.03
CA VAL A 342 -19.78 5.24 16.24
C VAL A 342 -20.78 6.37 15.97
N ILE A 343 -22.08 6.08 16.04
CA ILE A 343 -23.15 7.05 15.78
C ILE A 343 -23.89 7.33 17.07
N VAL A 344 -23.88 8.58 17.55
CA VAL A 344 -24.55 8.98 18.79
C VAL A 344 -25.73 9.90 18.47
N PHE A 345 -26.93 9.43 18.80
CA PHE A 345 -28.18 10.14 18.50
C PHE A 345 -28.62 11.03 19.65
N GLY A 346 -29.00 12.28 19.35
CA GLY A 346 -29.60 13.18 20.34
C GLY A 346 -28.63 13.82 21.34
N LEU A 347 -27.32 13.76 21.09
CA LEU A 347 -26.31 14.31 21.98
C LEU A 347 -26.54 15.80 22.27
N SER A 348 -26.67 16.15 23.56
CA SER A 348 -26.86 17.53 24.02
C SER A 348 -25.63 18.40 23.70
N ASP A 349 -25.80 19.72 23.59
CA ASP A 349 -24.69 20.63 23.29
C ASP A 349 -23.58 20.58 24.33
N ALA A 350 -23.93 20.47 25.62
CA ALA A 350 -22.97 20.36 26.70
C ALA A 350 -22.16 19.05 26.62
N ALA A 351 -22.83 17.91 26.38
CA ALA A 351 -22.16 16.63 26.19
C ALA A 351 -21.31 16.60 24.92
N ARG A 352 -21.76 17.26 23.85
CA ARG A 352 -21.01 17.44 22.60
C ARG A 352 -19.71 18.20 22.82
N GLN A 353 -19.76 19.31 23.55
CA GLN A 353 -18.56 20.08 23.90
C GLN A 353 -17.59 19.26 24.77
N ALA A 354 -18.11 18.49 25.73
CA ALA A 354 -17.30 17.60 26.56
C ALA A 354 -16.63 16.51 25.72
N LEU A 355 -17.38 15.84 24.85
CA LEU A 355 -16.87 14.82 23.94
C LEU A 355 -15.78 15.39 23.00
N GLN A 356 -15.99 16.60 22.46
CA GLN A 356 -14.98 17.30 21.66
C GLN A 356 -13.71 17.58 22.46
N ALA A 357 -13.83 18.05 23.70
CA ALA A 357 -12.68 18.29 24.57
C ALA A 357 -11.91 16.98 24.88
N HIS A 358 -12.62 15.87 25.06
CA HIS A 358 -12.00 14.55 25.21
C HIS A 358 -11.27 14.12 23.93
N ALA A 359 -11.91 14.25 22.76
CA ALA A 359 -11.31 13.93 21.46
C ALA A 359 -10.01 14.73 21.21
N SER A 360 -10.00 16.04 21.50
CA SER A 360 -8.82 16.88 21.33
C SER A 360 -7.65 16.48 22.25
N ARG A 361 -7.93 16.10 23.51
CA ARG A 361 -6.90 15.58 24.42
C ARG A 361 -6.37 14.23 23.94
N PHE A 362 -7.24 13.37 23.44
CA PHE A 362 -6.87 12.07 22.91
C PHE A 362 -5.97 12.16 21.68
N GLN A 363 -6.22 13.12 20.76
CA GLN A 363 -5.35 13.36 19.61
C GLN A 363 -3.91 13.72 20.02
N GLN A 364 -3.74 14.51 21.09
CA GLN A 364 -2.41 14.85 21.58
C GLN A 364 -1.64 13.61 22.06
N VAL A 365 -2.34 12.61 22.62
CA VAL A 365 -1.74 11.36 23.09
C VAL A 365 -1.40 10.41 21.93
N VAL A 366 -2.31 10.26 20.95
CA VAL A 366 -2.07 9.39 19.77
C VAL A 366 -0.94 9.95 18.89
N ASN A 367 -0.87 11.26 18.69
CA ASN A 367 0.23 11.88 17.93
C ASN A 367 1.58 11.77 18.64
N VAL A 368 1.61 11.73 19.98
CA VAL A 368 2.85 11.50 20.74
C VAL A 368 3.28 10.04 20.68
N ALA A 369 2.34 9.09 20.71
CA ALA A 369 2.61 7.66 20.59
C ALA A 369 3.01 7.22 19.17
N ALA A 370 2.59 7.93 18.13
CA ALA A 370 3.02 7.68 16.75
C ALA A 370 4.40 8.30 16.41
N LEU A 371 4.93 9.14 17.30
CA LEU A 371 6.23 9.82 17.17
C LEU A 371 7.30 9.29 18.16
N ALA A 372 6.94 8.29 18.98
CA ALA A 372 7.82 7.59 19.92
C ALA A 372 8.03 6.15 19.46
#